data_AF-A0A7T1Y4B5-F1
#
_entry.id   AF-A0A7T1Y4B5-F1
#
_cell.length_a   1.000
_cell.length_b   1.000
_cell.length_c   1.000
_cell.angle_alpha   90.00
_cell.angle_beta   90.00
_cell.angle_gamma   90.00
#
_symmetry.space_group_name_H-M   'P 1'
#
loop_
_entity.id
_entity.type
_entity.pdbx_description
1 polymer ?
#
loop_
_entity_poly.entity_id
_entity_poly.type
_entity_poly.pdbx_seq_one_letter_code
_entity_poly.pdbx_strand_id
1 'polypeptide(L)'
;MTYLRLPLRKTLLALAASSALTLALAAPAMAHCDALDGPVISEARIALESGDVTPVLKWVPAADEARISSTFEKAREVRQNGGSAQELADQQFFAELVESHRASEGAPFTGIKPAGKIDPVVQLADKALEEGEINAFLARIVEKFEHNARSAFEATLAAKQQADNDPERGRVFVDHYVHYVHYLEDVHNVIAGNSGHGH
;
A
#
# COMPACT_ATOMS: atom_id res chain seq x y z
N MET A 1 6.80 34.62 -44.70
CA MET A 1 6.30 34.34 -43.33
C MET A 1 5.11 33.42 -43.45
N THR A 2 5.33 32.11 -43.30
CA THR A 2 4.29 31.08 -43.46
C THR A 2 4.03 30.46 -42.10
N TYR A 3 2.87 30.74 -41.51
CA TYR A 3 2.48 30.19 -40.21
C TYR A 3 2.04 28.73 -40.38
N LEU A 4 2.76 27.82 -39.72
CA LEU A 4 2.41 26.41 -39.62
C LEU A 4 1.26 26.26 -38.60
N ARG A 5 0.01 26.14 -39.07
CA ARG A 5 -1.13 25.78 -38.22
C ARG A 5 -1.13 24.26 -38.01
N LEU A 6 -0.74 23.80 -36.83
CA LEU A 6 -1.00 22.41 -36.43
C LEU A 6 -2.52 22.20 -36.20
N PRO A 7 -3.09 21.06 -36.66
CA PRO A 7 -4.51 20.79 -36.50
C PRO A 7 -4.85 20.40 -35.04
N LEU A 8 -5.61 21.27 -34.38
CA LEU A 8 -6.14 21.21 -33.01
C LEU A 8 -6.86 19.89 -32.63
N ARG A 9 -7.16 19.02 -33.60
CA ARG A 9 -7.83 17.73 -33.39
C ARG A 9 -6.92 16.61 -32.85
N LYS A 10 -5.59 16.70 -33.05
CA LYS A 10 -4.65 15.67 -32.58
C LYS A 10 -4.25 15.85 -31.11
N THR A 11 -4.44 17.04 -30.54
CA THR A 11 -4.15 17.35 -29.14
C THR A 11 -5.25 16.92 -28.17
N LEU A 12 -6.49 16.73 -28.63
CA LEU A 12 -7.61 16.32 -27.75
C LEU A 12 -7.64 14.80 -27.48
N LEU A 13 -7.18 13.96 -28.42
CA LEU A 13 -7.05 12.52 -28.17
C LEU A 13 -5.86 12.17 -27.27
N ALA A 14 -4.82 13.00 -27.26
CA ALA A 14 -3.67 12.80 -26.39
C ALA A 14 -4.00 13.10 -24.91
N LEU A 15 -4.87 14.09 -24.63
CA LEU A 15 -5.30 14.39 -23.26
C LEU A 15 -6.25 13.32 -22.67
N ALA A 16 -7.09 12.69 -23.49
CA ALA A 16 -8.01 11.66 -23.01
C ALA A 16 -7.31 10.35 -22.65
N ALA A 17 -6.20 10.02 -23.33
CA ALA A 17 -5.40 8.83 -23.03
C ALA A 17 -4.53 8.98 -21.77
N SER A 18 -4.12 10.22 -21.43
CA SER A 18 -3.34 10.48 -20.21
C SER A 18 -4.19 10.48 -18.93
N SER A 19 -5.48 10.81 -19.01
CA SER A 19 -6.38 10.80 -17.84
C SER A 19 -6.86 9.39 -17.44
N ALA A 20 -6.79 8.41 -18.33
CA ALA A 20 -7.19 7.04 -18.01
C ALA A 20 -6.08 6.23 -17.32
N LEU A 21 -4.81 6.67 -17.43
CA LEU A 21 -3.66 5.93 -16.91
C LEU A 21 -3.34 6.26 -15.44
N THR A 22 -3.90 7.34 -14.88
CA THR A 22 -3.71 7.71 -13.47
C THR A 22 -4.61 6.93 -12.50
N LEU A 23 -5.59 6.16 -12.97
CA LEU A 23 -6.48 5.38 -12.10
C LEU A 23 -5.92 4.01 -11.66
N ALA A 24 -4.75 3.60 -12.16
CA ALA A 24 -4.21 2.26 -11.92
C ALA A 24 -3.11 2.19 -10.83
N LEU A 25 -2.73 3.30 -10.22
CA LEU A 25 -1.78 3.34 -9.08
C LEU A 25 -2.53 3.32 -7.74
N ALA A 26 -3.52 2.45 -7.63
CA ALA A 26 -4.09 2.04 -6.36
C ALA A 26 -2.98 1.34 -5.55
N ALA A 27 -2.31 2.09 -4.69
CA ALA A 27 -1.15 1.65 -3.92
C ALA A 27 -1.44 0.40 -3.08
N PRO A 28 -0.42 -0.44 -2.78
CA PRO A 28 -0.55 -1.60 -1.89
C PRO A 28 -1.09 -1.25 -0.49
N ALA A 29 -0.96 0.00 -0.06
CA ALA A 29 -1.58 0.53 1.15
C ALA A 29 -3.12 0.43 1.14
N MET A 30 -3.76 0.46 -0.05
CA MET A 30 -5.21 0.37 -0.13
C MET A 30 -5.72 -1.01 0.28
N ALA A 31 -5.02 -2.09 -0.08
CA ALA A 31 -5.51 -3.46 0.10
C ALA A 31 -5.40 -3.99 1.53
N HIS A 32 -4.66 -3.31 2.41
CA HIS A 32 -4.39 -3.84 3.75
C HIS A 32 -5.60 -3.69 4.68
N CYS A 33 -6.12 -2.48 4.84
CA CYS A 33 -7.21 -2.20 5.78
C CYS A 33 -8.62 -2.55 5.26
N ASP A 34 -8.78 -2.82 3.95
CA ASP A 34 -10.05 -3.23 3.34
C ASP A 34 -10.06 -4.70 2.86
N ALA A 35 -9.04 -5.50 3.15
CA ALA A 35 -9.00 -6.93 2.83
C ALA A 35 -9.69 -7.82 3.87
N LEU A 36 -10.19 -8.97 3.39
CA LEU A 36 -10.80 -10.01 4.23
C LEU A 36 -9.87 -10.58 5.32
N ASP A 37 -8.56 -10.55 5.08
CA ASP A 37 -7.50 -10.94 6.02
C ASP A 37 -6.74 -9.72 6.60
N GLY A 38 -7.29 -8.52 6.42
CA GLY A 38 -6.76 -7.28 6.98
C GLY A 38 -7.11 -7.08 8.46
N PRO A 39 -6.46 -6.13 9.15
CA PRO A 39 -6.63 -5.93 10.59
C PRO A 39 -8.06 -5.50 10.97
N VAL A 40 -8.68 -4.63 10.16
CA VAL A 40 -10.04 -4.12 10.41
C VAL A 40 -11.07 -5.26 10.43
N ILE A 41 -11.05 -6.13 9.41
CA ILE A 41 -11.99 -7.26 9.32
C ILE A 41 -11.64 -8.36 10.33
N SER A 42 -10.36 -8.58 10.60
CA SER A 42 -9.93 -9.56 11.61
C SER A 42 -10.48 -9.22 13.00
N GLU A 43 -10.39 -7.95 13.41
CA GLU A 43 -11.01 -7.51 14.65
C GLU A 43 -12.54 -7.51 14.60
N ALA A 44 -13.15 -7.19 13.45
CA ALA A 44 -14.59 -7.25 13.28
C ALA A 44 -15.15 -8.67 13.49
N ARG A 45 -14.44 -9.70 13.03
CA ARG A 45 -14.79 -11.11 13.31
C ARG A 45 -14.77 -11.40 14.80
N ILE A 46 -13.69 -11.01 15.48
CA ILE A 46 -13.54 -11.21 16.93
C ILE A 46 -14.66 -10.49 17.68
N ALA A 47 -14.99 -9.26 17.30
CA ALA A 47 -16.08 -8.49 17.88
C ALA A 47 -17.44 -9.19 17.69
N LEU A 48 -17.74 -9.68 16.48
CA LEU A 48 -19.01 -10.37 16.21
C LEU A 48 -19.12 -11.69 17.00
N GLU A 49 -18.00 -12.39 17.18
CA GLU A 49 -17.90 -13.61 17.99
C GLU A 49 -18.05 -13.34 19.49
N SER A 50 -17.36 -12.33 20.02
CA SER A 50 -17.40 -11.96 21.45
C SER A 50 -18.68 -11.22 21.83
N GLY A 51 -19.33 -10.58 20.85
CA GLY A 51 -20.46 -9.69 21.07
C GLY A 51 -20.09 -8.31 21.61
N ASP A 52 -18.82 -7.91 21.51
CA ASP A 52 -18.32 -6.61 21.95
C ASP A 52 -17.82 -5.79 20.76
N VAL A 53 -18.52 -4.69 20.45
CA VAL A 53 -18.16 -3.77 19.36
C VAL A 53 -16.99 -2.85 19.71
N THR A 54 -16.69 -2.68 21.00
CA THR A 54 -15.74 -1.67 21.51
C THR A 54 -14.37 -1.71 20.81
N PRO A 55 -13.73 -2.88 20.59
CA PRO A 55 -12.43 -2.93 19.94
C PRO A 55 -12.42 -2.41 18.51
N VAL A 56 -13.57 -2.45 17.82
CA VAL A 56 -13.71 -2.10 16.41
C VAL A 56 -13.93 -0.60 16.22
N LEU A 57 -14.51 0.09 17.19
CA LEU A 57 -14.84 1.51 17.08
C LEU A 57 -13.60 2.41 16.88
N LYS A 58 -12.40 1.96 17.29
CA LYS A 58 -11.14 2.70 17.06
C LYS A 58 -10.77 2.88 15.59
N TRP A 59 -11.35 2.06 14.69
CA TRP A 59 -11.04 2.10 13.25
C TRP A 59 -11.87 3.13 12.50
N VAL A 60 -12.83 3.79 13.15
CA VAL A 60 -13.74 4.73 12.50
C VAL A 60 -13.72 6.10 13.18
N PRO A 61 -14.14 7.17 12.48
CA PRO A 61 -14.33 8.46 13.12
C PRO A 61 -15.38 8.39 14.23
N ALA A 62 -15.20 9.18 15.30
CA ALA A 62 -16.15 9.26 16.41
C ALA A 62 -17.60 9.55 15.96
N ALA A 63 -17.78 10.33 14.88
CA ALA A 63 -19.10 10.64 14.32
C ALA A 63 -19.82 9.41 13.72
N ASP A 64 -19.08 8.36 13.34
CA ASP A 64 -19.61 7.13 12.76
C ASP A 64 -19.87 6.03 13.80
N GLU A 65 -19.36 6.14 15.02
CA GLU A 65 -19.44 5.09 16.05
C GLU A 65 -20.87 4.63 16.34
N ALA A 66 -21.83 5.55 16.39
CA ALA A 66 -23.24 5.22 16.63
C ALA A 66 -23.86 4.42 15.47
N ARG A 67 -23.51 4.76 14.22
CA ARG A 67 -23.95 4.03 13.03
C ARG A 67 -23.34 2.64 13.02
N ILE A 68 -22.04 2.53 13.23
CA ILE A 68 -21.31 1.25 13.27
C ILE A 68 -21.84 0.33 14.38
N SER A 69 -22.07 0.86 15.58
CA SER A 69 -22.69 0.12 16.68
C SER A 69 -24.09 -0.39 16.34
N SER A 70 -24.92 0.42 15.67
CA SER A 70 -26.24 -0.01 15.23
C SER A 70 -26.17 -1.13 14.18
N THR A 71 -25.25 -1.02 13.21
CA THR A 71 -25.03 -2.07 12.20
C THR A 71 -24.52 -3.36 12.84
N PHE A 72 -23.62 -3.26 13.81
CA PHE A 72 -23.10 -4.41 14.57
C PHE A 72 -24.23 -5.18 15.28
N GLU A 73 -25.11 -4.50 16.00
CA GLU A 73 -26.22 -5.14 16.71
C GLU A 73 -27.19 -5.85 15.73
N LYS A 74 -27.50 -5.21 14.59
CA LYS A 74 -28.31 -5.86 13.54
C LYS A 74 -27.63 -7.09 12.96
N ALA A 75 -26.32 -7.02 12.70
CA ALA A 75 -25.56 -8.17 12.22
C ALA A 75 -25.59 -9.31 13.23
N ARG A 76 -25.46 -9.01 14.53
CA ARG A 76 -25.57 -9.99 15.62
C ARG A 76 -26.93 -10.64 15.74
N GLU A 77 -28.01 -9.91 15.50
CA GLU A 77 -29.36 -10.48 15.47
C GLU A 77 -29.52 -11.46 14.30
N VAL A 78 -29.14 -11.04 13.08
CA VAL A 78 -29.33 -11.84 11.87
C VAL A 78 -28.42 -13.06 11.86
N ARG A 79 -27.17 -12.93 12.33
CA ARG A 79 -26.18 -14.02 12.27
C ARG A 79 -26.54 -15.24 13.11
N GLN A 80 -27.41 -15.08 14.12
CA GLN A 80 -27.90 -16.20 14.93
C GLN A 80 -28.67 -17.24 14.11
N ASN A 81 -29.16 -16.88 12.93
CA ASN A 81 -29.82 -17.82 12.02
C ASN A 81 -28.85 -18.77 11.30
N GLY A 82 -27.53 -18.55 11.42
CA GLY A 82 -26.48 -19.42 10.87
C GLY A 82 -26.42 -19.47 9.35
N GLY A 83 -25.53 -20.31 8.81
CA GLY A 83 -25.36 -20.53 7.37
C GLY A 83 -25.20 -19.23 6.57
N SER A 84 -25.94 -19.11 5.46
CA SER A 84 -25.89 -17.92 4.61
C SER A 84 -26.38 -16.64 5.29
N ALA A 85 -27.25 -16.73 6.30
CA ALA A 85 -27.70 -15.55 7.04
C ALA A 85 -26.56 -14.94 7.87
N GLN A 86 -25.74 -15.79 8.50
CA GLN A 86 -24.52 -15.36 9.17
C GLN A 86 -23.52 -14.74 8.19
N GLU A 87 -23.26 -15.40 7.06
CA GLU A 87 -22.32 -14.88 6.06
C GLU A 87 -22.76 -13.49 5.54
N LEU A 88 -24.04 -13.31 5.23
CA LEU A 88 -24.57 -12.02 4.76
C LEU A 88 -24.52 -10.93 5.83
N ALA A 89 -24.87 -11.28 7.08
CA ALA A 89 -24.81 -10.34 8.20
C ALA A 89 -23.38 -9.86 8.49
N ASP A 90 -22.45 -10.81 8.55
CA ASP A 90 -21.03 -10.53 8.79
C ASP A 90 -20.46 -9.67 7.63
N GLN A 91 -20.75 -10.02 6.37
CA GLN A 91 -20.32 -9.24 5.20
C GLN A 91 -20.88 -7.81 5.15
N GLN A 92 -22.16 -7.62 5.51
CA GLN A 92 -22.75 -6.28 5.58
C GLN A 92 -22.06 -5.42 6.64
N PHE A 93 -21.77 -5.99 7.81
CA PHE A 93 -21.05 -5.27 8.85
C PHE A 93 -19.63 -4.90 8.42
N PHE A 94 -18.91 -5.84 7.80
CA PHE A 94 -17.57 -5.58 7.26
C PHE A 94 -17.58 -4.45 6.22
N ALA A 95 -18.55 -4.45 5.31
CA ALA A 95 -18.63 -3.42 4.28
C ALA A 95 -18.83 -2.02 4.88
N GLU A 96 -19.75 -1.86 5.83
CA GLU A 96 -20.05 -0.58 6.50
C GLU A 96 -18.88 -0.06 7.33
N LEU A 97 -18.17 -0.97 8.01
CA LEU A 97 -16.98 -0.66 8.80
C LEU A 97 -15.83 -0.21 7.91
N VAL A 98 -15.53 -0.99 6.87
CA VAL A 98 -14.46 -0.69 5.91
C VAL A 98 -14.76 0.58 5.15
N GLU A 99 -16.01 0.81 4.73
CA GLU A 99 -16.41 2.05 4.07
C GLU A 99 -16.14 3.28 4.95
N SER A 100 -16.55 3.23 6.22
CA SER A 100 -16.30 4.30 7.20
C SER A 100 -14.80 4.56 7.40
N HIS A 101 -14.03 3.47 7.59
CA HIS A 101 -12.59 3.54 7.77
C HIS A 101 -11.90 4.17 6.55
N ARG A 102 -12.18 3.66 5.34
CA ARG A 102 -11.59 4.18 4.10
C ARG A 102 -11.96 5.64 3.84
N ALA A 103 -13.21 6.03 4.13
CA ALA A 103 -13.64 7.41 4.03
C ALA A 103 -12.84 8.34 4.97
N SER A 104 -12.48 7.86 6.16
CA SER A 104 -11.63 8.61 7.10
C SER A 104 -10.20 8.83 6.60
N GLU A 105 -9.70 7.93 5.74
CA GLU A 105 -8.42 8.05 5.05
C GLU A 105 -8.50 8.88 3.75
N GLY A 106 -9.67 9.44 3.44
CA GLY A 106 -9.91 10.15 2.18
C GLY A 106 -9.98 9.23 0.96
N ALA A 107 -10.15 7.92 1.16
CA ALA A 107 -10.17 6.93 0.10
C ALA A 107 -11.59 6.41 -0.19
N PRO A 108 -11.94 6.16 -1.46
CA PRO A 108 -13.25 5.61 -1.81
C PRO A 108 -13.36 4.14 -1.41
N PHE A 109 -14.54 3.73 -0.96
CA PHE A 109 -14.88 2.33 -0.81
C PHE A 109 -15.11 1.70 -2.19
N THR A 110 -14.36 0.63 -2.48
CA THR A 110 -14.42 -0.10 -3.76
C THR A 110 -14.67 -1.59 -3.57
N GLY A 111 -15.38 -1.92 -2.48
CA GLY A 111 -15.61 -3.30 -2.04
C GLY A 111 -14.44 -3.88 -1.24
N ILE A 112 -14.76 -4.89 -0.43
CA ILE A 112 -13.79 -5.64 0.37
C ILE A 112 -12.84 -6.42 -0.55
N LYS A 113 -11.54 -6.37 -0.29
CA LYS A 113 -10.52 -7.05 -1.09
C LYS A 113 -10.39 -8.53 -0.70
N PRO A 114 -10.09 -9.41 -1.66
CA PRO A 114 -9.87 -10.82 -1.37
C PRO A 114 -8.65 -11.02 -0.48
N ALA A 115 -8.71 -12.06 0.36
CA ALA A 115 -7.58 -12.46 1.19
C ALA A 115 -6.35 -12.90 0.38
N GLY A 116 -5.18 -12.86 1.00
CA GLY A 116 -3.91 -13.32 0.42
C GLY A 116 -3.30 -12.33 -0.57
N LYS A 117 -3.69 -11.05 -0.51
CA LYS A 117 -3.18 -9.96 -1.36
C LYS A 117 -2.43 -8.87 -0.61
N ILE A 118 -2.37 -8.96 0.72
CA ILE A 118 -1.56 -8.06 1.55
C ILE A 118 -0.08 -8.30 1.26
N ASP A 119 0.69 -7.23 1.10
CA ASP A 119 2.13 -7.32 0.89
C ASP A 119 2.80 -8.01 2.09
N PRO A 120 3.66 -9.02 1.90
CA PRO A 120 4.37 -9.69 3.00
C PRO A 120 5.13 -8.76 3.94
N VAL A 121 5.61 -7.59 3.46
CA VAL A 121 6.28 -6.61 4.32
C VAL A 121 5.31 -5.95 5.29
N VAL A 122 4.07 -5.71 4.86
CA VAL A 122 3.01 -5.14 5.70
C VAL A 122 2.55 -6.16 6.74
N GLN A 123 2.35 -7.42 6.33
CA GLN A 123 2.04 -8.51 7.26
C GLN A 123 3.10 -8.68 8.36
N LEU A 124 4.38 -8.53 8.00
CA LEU A 124 5.47 -8.62 8.96
C LEU A 124 5.48 -7.43 9.93
N ALA A 125 5.04 -6.24 9.47
CA ALA A 125 4.90 -5.07 10.33
C ALA A 125 3.74 -5.23 11.33
N ASP A 126 2.58 -5.73 10.89
CA ASP A 126 1.46 -6.04 11.80
C ASP A 126 1.87 -7.06 12.85
N LYS A 127 2.52 -8.15 12.40
CA LYS A 127 3.01 -9.21 13.29
C LYS A 127 3.97 -8.66 14.35
N ALA A 128 4.82 -7.70 14.00
CA ALA A 128 5.72 -7.07 14.97
C ALA A 128 4.96 -6.29 16.06
N LEU A 129 3.82 -5.67 15.74
CA LEU A 129 2.95 -5.03 16.73
C LEU A 129 2.21 -6.05 17.58
N GLU A 130 1.71 -7.14 16.97
CA GLU A 130 1.04 -8.23 17.67
C GLU A 130 1.96 -8.94 18.68
N GLU A 131 3.21 -9.20 18.28
CA GLU A 131 4.22 -9.86 19.12
C GLU A 131 4.94 -8.90 20.07
N GLY A 132 4.80 -7.58 19.86
CA GLY A 132 5.54 -6.55 20.59
C GLY A 132 7.05 -6.54 20.30
N GLU A 133 7.48 -7.10 19.17
CA GLU A 133 8.89 -7.33 18.82
C GLU A 133 9.19 -6.91 17.37
N ILE A 134 10.00 -5.85 17.21
CA ILE A 134 10.31 -5.27 15.89
C ILE A 134 11.59 -5.84 15.25
N ASN A 135 12.40 -6.57 16.01
CA ASN A 135 13.76 -6.94 15.61
C ASN A 135 13.81 -7.80 14.34
N ALA A 136 12.90 -8.78 14.20
CA ALA A 136 12.85 -9.65 13.03
C ALA A 136 12.47 -8.88 11.75
N PHE A 137 11.55 -7.92 11.84
CA PHE A 137 11.19 -7.03 10.75
C PHE A 137 12.39 -6.19 10.31
N LEU A 138 13.06 -5.52 11.25
CA LEU A 138 14.22 -4.68 10.95
C LEU A 138 15.37 -5.47 10.32
N ALA A 139 15.67 -6.66 10.85
CA ALA A 139 16.73 -7.51 10.31
C ALA A 139 16.49 -7.84 8.83
N ARG A 140 15.24 -8.16 8.44
CA ARG A 140 14.89 -8.45 7.05
C ARG A 140 15.04 -7.23 6.13
N ILE A 141 14.67 -6.03 6.60
CA ILE A 141 14.83 -4.79 5.84
C ILE A 141 16.32 -4.47 5.64
N VAL A 142 17.12 -4.55 6.71
CA VAL A 142 18.56 -4.30 6.67
C VAL A 142 19.26 -5.30 5.75
N GLU A 143 18.97 -6.60 5.88
CA GLU A 143 19.55 -7.64 5.02
C GLU A 143 19.28 -7.37 3.53
N LYS A 144 18.04 -7.00 3.19
CA LYS A 144 17.67 -6.69 1.81
C LYS A 144 18.42 -5.46 1.28
N PHE A 145 18.52 -4.42 2.09
CA PHE A 145 19.28 -3.22 1.75
C PHE A 145 20.76 -3.54 1.54
N GLU A 146 21.41 -4.21 2.50
CA GLU A 146 22.82 -4.56 2.42
C GLU A 146 23.14 -5.41 1.19
N HIS A 147 22.29 -6.40 0.89
CA HIS A 147 22.45 -7.24 -0.29
C HIS A 147 22.42 -6.42 -1.59
N ASN A 148 21.39 -5.58 -1.76
CA ASN A 148 21.22 -4.75 -2.95
C ASN A 148 22.34 -3.70 -3.09
N ALA A 149 22.69 -3.03 -1.99
CA ALA A 149 23.74 -2.01 -1.95
C ALA A 149 25.10 -2.61 -2.34
N ARG A 150 25.44 -3.78 -1.78
CA ARG A 150 26.69 -4.48 -2.08
C ARG A 150 26.72 -4.97 -3.53
N SER A 151 25.63 -5.54 -4.03
CA SER A 151 25.54 -5.99 -5.43
C SER A 151 25.71 -4.83 -6.43
N ALA A 152 25.02 -3.70 -6.19
CA ALA A 152 25.16 -2.51 -7.03
C ALA A 152 26.57 -1.93 -6.98
N PHE A 153 27.19 -1.90 -5.79
CA PHE A 153 28.57 -1.44 -5.61
C PHE A 153 29.56 -2.33 -6.39
N GLU A 154 29.47 -3.64 -6.25
CA GLU A 154 30.37 -4.60 -6.90
C GLU A 154 30.29 -4.51 -8.43
N ALA A 155 29.08 -4.45 -8.99
CA ALA A 155 28.87 -4.26 -10.42
C ALA A 155 29.44 -2.92 -10.92
N THR A 156 29.18 -1.84 -10.19
CA THR A 156 29.71 -0.50 -10.51
C THR A 156 31.23 -0.47 -10.47
N LEU A 157 31.83 -1.10 -9.45
CA LEU A 157 33.29 -1.17 -9.29
C LEU A 157 33.94 -1.96 -10.43
N ALA A 158 33.36 -3.10 -10.82
CA ALA A 158 33.85 -3.90 -11.93
C ALA A 158 33.79 -3.12 -13.26
N ALA A 159 32.67 -2.42 -13.52
CA ALA A 159 32.54 -1.57 -14.71
C ALA A 159 33.54 -0.40 -14.70
N LYS A 160 33.75 0.22 -13.53
CA LYS A 160 34.72 1.31 -13.35
C LYS A 160 36.13 0.91 -13.75
N GLN A 161 36.55 -0.31 -13.44
CA GLN A 161 37.90 -0.81 -13.78
C GLN A 161 38.18 -0.86 -15.29
N GLN A 162 37.13 -0.88 -16.12
CA GLN A 162 37.24 -0.97 -17.57
C GLN A 162 36.82 0.34 -18.27
N ALA A 163 36.41 1.36 -17.51
CA ALA A 163 35.71 2.54 -18.02
C ALA A 163 36.56 3.41 -18.97
N ASP A 164 37.87 3.47 -18.74
CA ASP A 164 38.79 4.32 -19.51
C ASP A 164 39.37 3.60 -20.75
N ASN A 165 39.01 2.34 -20.98
CA ASN A 165 39.50 1.59 -22.14
C ASN A 165 38.90 2.10 -23.45
N ASP A 166 37.62 2.48 -23.44
CA ASP A 166 36.90 3.04 -24.59
C ASP A 166 35.56 3.68 -24.16
N PRO A 167 34.96 4.55 -25.00
CA PRO A 167 33.72 5.24 -24.66
C PRO A 167 32.49 4.33 -24.43
N GLU A 168 32.45 3.13 -25.02
CA GLU A 168 31.32 2.21 -24.82
C GLU A 168 31.36 1.63 -23.40
N ARG A 169 32.53 1.17 -22.96
CA ARG A 169 32.73 0.70 -21.58
C ARG A 169 32.58 1.82 -20.56
N GLY A 170 33.02 3.04 -20.89
CA GLY A 170 32.76 4.22 -20.08
C GLY A 170 31.26 4.46 -19.85
N ARG A 171 30.42 4.30 -20.89
CA ARG A 171 28.96 4.43 -20.76
C ARG A 171 28.34 3.33 -19.89
N VAL A 172 28.84 2.09 -19.96
CA VAL A 172 28.41 1.01 -19.06
C VAL A 172 28.70 1.35 -17.59
N PHE A 173 29.89 1.89 -17.30
CA PHE A 173 30.19 2.37 -15.96
C PHE A 173 29.25 3.48 -15.50
N VAL A 174 28.98 4.47 -16.35
CA VAL A 174 28.08 5.59 -16.01
C VAL A 174 26.66 5.09 -15.68
N ASP A 175 26.13 4.13 -16.44
CA ASP A 175 24.81 3.53 -16.16
C ASP A 175 24.77 2.86 -14.78
N HIS A 176 25.77 2.02 -14.47
CA HIS A 176 25.89 1.41 -13.14
C HIS A 176 26.07 2.46 -12.03
N TYR A 177 26.89 3.48 -12.27
CA TYR A 177 27.15 4.55 -11.31
C TYR A 177 25.87 5.31 -10.95
N VAL A 178 25.07 5.70 -11.95
CA VAL A 178 23.81 6.44 -11.72
C VAL A 178 22.85 5.59 -10.90
N HIS A 179 22.65 4.33 -11.26
CA HIS A 179 21.78 3.43 -10.51
C HIS A 179 22.26 3.20 -9.07
N TYR A 180 23.56 2.96 -8.88
CA TYR A 180 24.16 2.74 -7.56
C TYR A 180 24.03 3.97 -6.66
N VAL A 181 24.35 5.16 -7.17
CA VAL A 181 24.30 6.41 -6.39
C VAL A 181 22.85 6.76 -6.03
N HIS A 182 21.92 6.73 -6.99
CA HIS A 182 20.52 7.02 -6.71
C HIS A 182 19.93 6.03 -5.69
N TYR A 183 20.26 4.73 -5.78
CA TYR A 183 19.78 3.75 -4.81
C TYR A 183 20.20 4.09 -3.36
N LEU A 184 21.46 4.48 -3.16
CA LEU A 184 21.96 4.86 -1.83
C LEU A 184 21.40 6.21 -1.36
N GLU A 185 21.28 7.18 -2.27
CA GLU A 185 20.69 8.49 -2.00
C GLU A 185 19.22 8.36 -1.58
N ASP A 186 18.42 7.56 -2.31
CA ASP A 186 17.01 7.33 -2.01
C ASP A 186 16.84 6.72 -0.61
N VAL A 187 17.63 5.70 -0.27
CA VAL A 187 17.60 5.09 1.06
C VAL A 187 18.03 6.09 2.14
N HIS A 188 19.11 6.84 1.90
CA HIS A 188 19.56 7.88 2.84
C HIS A 188 18.48 8.93 3.08
N ASN A 189 17.84 9.42 2.03
CA ASN A 189 16.81 10.44 2.13
C ASN A 189 15.58 9.96 2.89
N VAL A 190 15.16 8.70 2.67
CA VAL A 190 14.05 8.08 3.43
C VAL A 190 14.41 7.99 4.92
N ILE A 191 15.63 7.55 5.25
CA ILE A 191 16.07 7.40 6.66
C ILE A 191 16.29 8.76 7.34
N ALA A 192 16.85 9.74 6.62
CA ALA A 192 17.12 11.07 7.14
C ALA A 192 15.85 11.93 7.30
N GLY A 193 14.71 11.47 6.78
CA GLY A 193 13.47 12.26 6.73
C GLY A 193 13.51 13.40 5.70
N ASN A 194 14.45 13.34 4.76
CA ASN A 194 14.61 14.35 3.70
C ASN A 194 13.73 14.04 2.47
N SER A 195 13.11 12.87 2.42
CA SER A 195 12.12 12.52 1.41
C SER A 195 10.86 13.35 1.60
N GLY A 196 10.69 14.37 0.76
CA GLY A 196 9.51 15.23 0.76
C GLY A 196 8.26 14.50 0.31
N HIS A 197 7.63 13.75 1.21
CA HIS A 197 6.21 13.41 1.15
C HIS A 197 5.63 13.46 2.56
N GLY A 198 5.14 14.65 2.91
CA GLY A 198 4.09 14.78 3.91
C GLY A 198 2.75 14.33 3.31
N HIS A 199 1.90 13.85 4.22
CA HIS A 199 0.53 13.34 4.07
C HIS A 199 0.41 11.87 3.67
#